data_AF-A0A453CSF2-F1
#
_entry.id   AF-A0A453CSF2-F1
#
_cell.length_a   1.000
_cell.length_b   1.000
_cell.length_c   1.000
_cell.angle_alpha   90.00
_cell.angle_beta   90.00
_cell.angle_gamma   90.00
#
_symmetry.space_group_name_H-M   'P 1'
#
loop_
_entity.id
_entity.type
_entity.pdbx_description
1 polymer ?
#
loop_
_entity_poly.entity_id
_entity_poly.type
_entity_poly.pdbx_seq_one_letter_code
_entity_poly.pdbx_strand_id
1 'polypeptide(L)'
;MLTLSTSRLFDLFISILDVVLHNARREGQLDSGIVDIKGKNIELKEPPKTVHVDSLSGASTILFTFTIDRGVTWESAKAMLDGRENDGAGSSNDGFYESKREWMGRRHFTLALEGSTEGIYKIIRPAIGEALREMPLSELKGKYRKVSSIDKVSKGWQDEYDVSSKQCMHGSKCKVGSYCTVGRRLQEFNILGGLILPVWGTIEKALAKQVYQNHKRIRVVRLVTTNDNQRIVGLFIPNAAVESVLTGLQWVQDIND
;
A
#
# COMPACT_ATOMS: atom_id res chain seq x y z
N MET A 1 27.57 -2.76 -46.91
CA MET A 1 28.54 -2.55 -45.83
C MET A 1 27.99 -1.55 -44.80
N LEU A 2 26.76 -1.76 -44.29
CA LEU A 2 26.05 -0.85 -43.38
C LEU A 2 25.43 -1.57 -42.17
N THR A 3 25.70 -2.87 -42.00
CA THR A 3 25.10 -3.72 -40.96
C THR A 3 26.02 -3.97 -39.75
N LEU A 4 27.29 -3.57 -39.81
CA LEU A 4 28.27 -3.80 -38.72
C LEU A 4 28.38 -2.63 -37.73
N SER A 5 28.05 -1.40 -38.14
CA SER A 5 28.14 -0.21 -37.28
C SER A 5 26.96 -0.09 -36.31
N THR A 6 25.77 -0.50 -36.72
CA THR A 6 24.56 -0.54 -35.88
C THR A 6 24.69 -1.56 -34.74
N SER A 7 25.32 -2.70 -34.99
CA SER A 7 25.53 -3.73 -33.95
C SER A 7 26.47 -3.27 -32.84
N ARG A 8 27.60 -2.62 -33.17
CA ARG A 8 28.57 -2.17 -32.15
C ARG A 8 28.04 -1.06 -31.25
N LEU A 9 27.19 -0.19 -31.80
CA LEU A 9 26.55 0.88 -31.04
C LEU A 9 25.47 0.32 -30.11
N PHE A 10 24.76 -0.72 -30.56
CA PHE A 10 23.84 -1.48 -29.73
C PHE A 10 24.58 -2.26 -28.62
N ASP A 11 25.71 -2.90 -28.94
CA ASP A 11 26.52 -3.63 -27.96
C ASP A 11 27.09 -2.69 -26.88
N LEU A 12 27.53 -1.50 -27.27
CA LEU A 12 27.96 -0.45 -26.34
C LEU A 12 26.80 0.01 -25.45
N PHE A 13 25.62 0.24 -26.04
CA PHE A 13 24.42 0.60 -25.29
C PHE A 13 24.04 -0.48 -24.26
N ILE A 14 24.01 -1.75 -24.67
CA ILE A 14 23.72 -2.88 -23.77
C ILE A 14 24.76 -2.99 -22.66
N SER A 15 26.05 -2.81 -22.98
CA SER A 15 27.12 -2.85 -21.98
C SER A 15 26.99 -1.72 -20.94
N ILE A 16 26.65 -0.50 -21.38
CA ILE A 16 26.40 0.63 -20.48
C ILE A 16 25.15 0.35 -19.64
N LEU A 17 24.07 -0.16 -20.26
CA LEU A 17 22.85 -0.53 -19.56
C LEU A 17 23.11 -1.57 -18.47
N ASP A 18 23.93 -2.59 -18.75
CA ASP A 18 24.30 -3.62 -17.78
C ASP A 18 25.08 -3.03 -16.58
N VAL A 19 25.99 -2.09 -16.82
CA VAL A 19 26.72 -1.39 -15.75
C VAL A 19 25.78 -0.53 -14.91
N VAL A 20 24.85 0.20 -15.55
CA VAL A 20 23.84 1.01 -14.86
C VAL A 20 22.92 0.12 -14.03
N LEU A 21 22.44 -0.99 -14.59
CA LEU A 21 21.62 -1.99 -13.88
C LEU A 21 22.39 -2.61 -12.72
N HIS A 22 23.66 -2.99 -12.91
CA HIS A 22 24.48 -3.56 -11.85
C HIS A 22 24.67 -2.58 -10.68
N ASN A 23 24.94 -1.30 -10.97
CA ASN A 23 25.07 -0.26 -9.96
C ASN A 23 23.75 -0.01 -9.23
N ALA A 24 22.63 0.08 -9.95
CA ALA A 24 21.30 0.23 -9.36
C ALA A 24 20.90 -0.97 -8.47
N ARG A 25 21.32 -2.19 -8.82
CA ARG A 25 21.18 -3.42 -7.99
C ARG A 25 21.95 -3.28 -6.69
N ARG A 26 23.23 -2.90 -6.78
CA ARG A 26 24.13 -2.74 -5.61
C ARG A 26 23.66 -1.65 -4.66
N GLU A 27 23.06 -0.58 -5.19
CA GLU A 27 22.51 0.53 -4.42
C GLU A 27 21.09 0.27 -3.89
N GLY A 28 20.48 -0.88 -4.20
CA GLY A 28 19.10 -1.19 -3.82
C GLY A 28 18.06 -0.24 -4.41
N GLN A 29 18.40 0.37 -5.56
CA GLN A 29 17.55 1.29 -6.33
C GLN A 29 16.84 0.60 -7.51
N LEU A 30 17.26 -0.61 -7.88
CA LEU A 30 16.55 -1.40 -8.89
C LEU A 30 15.19 -1.83 -8.35
N ASP A 31 14.13 -1.45 -9.06
CA ASP A 31 12.76 -1.57 -8.58
C ASP A 31 12.26 -3.02 -8.58
N SER A 32 11.47 -3.31 -7.55
CA SER A 32 10.96 -4.61 -7.09
C SER A 32 9.85 -5.22 -7.97
N GLY A 33 9.86 -4.96 -9.28
CA GLY A 33 8.80 -5.39 -10.20
C GLY A 33 7.46 -4.68 -9.97
N ILE A 34 6.39 -5.23 -10.54
CA ILE A 34 5.03 -4.69 -10.37
C ILE A 34 4.53 -5.04 -8.96
N VAL A 35 4.16 -4.02 -8.19
CA VAL A 35 3.61 -4.21 -6.84
C VAL A 35 2.09 -4.40 -6.91
N ASP A 36 1.62 -5.56 -6.47
CA ASP A 36 0.20 -5.85 -6.35
C ASP A 36 -0.40 -5.19 -5.10
N ILE A 37 -1.34 -4.29 -5.33
CA ILE A 37 -2.11 -3.64 -4.28
C ILE A 37 -3.31 -4.52 -3.94
N LYS A 38 -3.26 -5.08 -2.74
CA LYS A 38 -4.35 -5.89 -2.17
C LYS A 38 -5.20 -5.04 -1.23
N GLY A 39 -6.50 -5.30 -1.23
CA GLY A 39 -7.51 -4.70 -0.36
C GLY A 39 -8.76 -5.56 -0.36
N LYS A 40 -9.56 -5.46 0.70
CA LYS A 40 -10.85 -6.15 0.79
C LYS A 40 -11.90 -5.41 -0.03
N ASN A 41 -11.85 -4.08 -0.02
CA ASN A 41 -12.60 -3.25 -0.94
C ASN A 41 -11.69 -2.19 -1.56
N ILE A 42 -11.71 -2.08 -2.88
CA ILE A 42 -10.96 -1.12 -3.69
C ILE A 42 -11.98 -0.44 -4.60
N GLU A 43 -12.36 0.78 -4.23
CA GLU A 43 -13.37 1.58 -4.93
C GLU A 43 -12.74 2.82 -5.53
N LEU A 44 -13.21 3.21 -6.71
CA LEU A 44 -12.83 4.48 -7.31
C LEU A 44 -13.51 5.60 -6.51
N LYS A 45 -12.70 6.53 -5.97
CA LYS A 45 -13.19 7.64 -5.14
C LYS A 45 -13.87 8.72 -5.99
N GLU A 46 -13.28 9.00 -7.16
CA GLU A 46 -13.71 10.06 -8.09
C GLU A 46 -13.53 9.57 -9.52
N PRO A 47 -14.33 10.06 -10.50
CA PRO A 47 -14.14 9.74 -11.90
C PRO A 47 -12.68 9.98 -12.34
N PRO A 48 -12.11 9.12 -13.21
CA PRO A 48 -10.71 9.26 -13.62
C PRO A 48 -10.49 10.61 -14.30
N LYS A 49 -9.42 11.31 -13.92
CA LYS A 49 -9.11 12.65 -14.43
C LYS A 49 -8.06 12.56 -15.52
N THR A 50 -8.36 13.06 -16.72
CA THR A 50 -7.34 13.23 -17.76
C THR A 50 -6.44 14.39 -17.38
N VAL A 51 -5.16 14.09 -17.10
CA VAL A 51 -4.19 15.07 -16.59
C VAL A 51 -3.23 15.58 -17.66
N HIS A 52 -3.12 14.88 -18.78
CA HIS A 52 -2.31 15.26 -19.92
C HIS A 52 -2.82 14.55 -21.17
N VAL A 53 -2.70 15.19 -22.33
CA VAL A 53 -2.97 14.59 -23.64
C VAL A 53 -1.75 14.87 -24.51
N ASP A 54 -1.14 13.82 -25.03
CA ASP A 54 0.01 13.92 -25.91
C ASP A 54 -0.42 14.47 -27.27
N SER A 55 0.21 15.55 -27.73
CA SER A 55 -0.17 16.26 -28.95
C SER A 55 0.12 15.47 -30.23
N LEU A 56 1.03 14.50 -30.19
CA LEU A 56 1.43 13.71 -31.35
C LEU A 56 0.54 12.48 -31.56
N SER A 57 0.20 11.80 -30.47
CA SER A 57 -0.57 10.55 -30.50
C SER A 57 -2.04 10.70 -30.12
N GLY A 58 -2.43 11.83 -29.50
CA GLY A 58 -3.75 12.02 -28.90
C GLY A 58 -4.01 11.14 -27.68
N ALA A 59 -3.01 10.36 -27.23
CA ALA A 59 -3.16 9.48 -26.09
C ALA A 59 -3.14 10.27 -24.78
N SER A 60 -3.97 9.84 -23.83
CA SER A 60 -4.15 10.53 -22.56
C SER A 60 -3.34 9.88 -21.43
N THR A 61 -2.85 10.72 -20.52
CA THR A 61 -2.45 10.32 -19.16
C THR A 61 -3.63 10.54 -18.22
N ILE A 62 -3.98 9.52 -17.45
CA ILE A 62 -5.18 9.54 -16.60
C ILE A 62 -4.78 9.29 -15.14
N LEU A 63 -5.26 10.14 -14.24
CA LEU A 63 -5.16 9.98 -12.80
C LEU A 63 -6.39 9.26 -12.26
N PHE A 64 -6.15 8.13 -11.63
CA PHE A 64 -7.13 7.36 -10.89
C PHE A 64 -6.90 7.53 -9.39
N THR A 65 -7.96 7.85 -8.64
CA THR A 65 -7.92 7.93 -7.18
C THR A 65 -8.81 6.86 -6.58
N PHE A 66 -8.22 5.92 -5.85
CA PHE A 66 -8.91 4.82 -5.19
C PHE A 66 -8.99 5.03 -3.69
N THR A 67 -10.09 4.60 -3.09
CA THR A 67 -10.18 4.33 -1.66
C THR A 67 -10.02 2.84 -1.44
N ILE A 68 -9.00 2.45 -0.68
CA ILE A 68 -8.69 1.07 -0.37
C ILE A 68 -9.02 0.81 1.10
N ASP A 69 -9.91 -0.13 1.35
CA ASP A 69 -10.21 -0.69 2.66
C ASP A 69 -9.49 -2.03 2.83
N ARG A 70 -8.53 -2.07 3.75
CA ARG A 70 -7.82 -3.30 4.16
C ARG A 70 -8.30 -3.85 5.50
N GLY A 71 -9.37 -3.28 6.03
CA GLY A 71 -9.90 -3.63 7.33
C GLY A 71 -10.45 -5.05 7.36
N VAL A 72 -10.39 -5.64 8.55
CA VAL A 72 -10.97 -6.94 8.83
C VAL A 72 -12.04 -6.73 9.89
N THR A 73 -13.30 -7.03 9.53
CA THR A 73 -14.41 -6.97 10.48
C THR A 73 -14.26 -8.05 11.54
N TRP A 74 -14.93 -7.88 12.67
CA TRP A 74 -14.90 -8.87 13.75
C TRP A 74 -15.33 -10.26 13.26
N GLU A 75 -16.40 -10.33 12.47
CA GLU A 75 -16.95 -11.59 11.94
C GLU A 75 -15.93 -12.27 11.03
N SER A 76 -15.25 -11.49 10.19
CA SER A 76 -14.21 -11.98 9.30
C SER A 76 -13.00 -12.50 10.08
N ALA A 77 -12.58 -11.82 11.14
CA ALA A 77 -11.47 -12.26 11.99
C ALA A 77 -11.83 -13.53 12.76
N LYS A 78 -13.06 -13.60 13.30
CA LYS A 78 -13.55 -14.79 13.99
C LYS A 78 -13.62 -16.00 13.04
N ALA A 79 -14.17 -15.82 11.85
CA ALA A 79 -14.22 -16.88 10.84
C ALA A 79 -12.83 -17.40 10.44
N MET A 80 -11.80 -16.55 10.41
CA MET A 80 -10.41 -16.98 10.15
C MET A 80 -9.86 -17.89 11.26
N LEU A 81 -10.19 -17.58 12.52
CA LEU A 81 -9.79 -18.41 13.66
C LEU A 81 -10.57 -19.74 13.66
N ASP A 82 -11.89 -19.69 13.52
CA ASP A 82 -12.76 -20.87 13.51
C ASP A 82 -12.38 -21.82 12.35
N GLY A 83 -12.06 -21.28 11.17
CA GLY A 83 -11.59 -22.07 10.02
C GLY A 83 -10.27 -22.80 10.30
N ARG A 84 -9.31 -22.13 10.97
CA ARG A 84 -8.03 -22.73 11.35
C ARG A 84 -8.17 -23.87 12.36
N GLU A 85 -9.10 -23.74 13.30
CA GLU A 85 -9.41 -24.79 14.28
C GLU A 85 -10.02 -26.02 13.58
N ASN A 86 -10.94 -25.80 12.64
CA ASN A 86 -11.59 -26.87 11.86
C ASN A 86 -10.61 -27.62 10.94
N ASP A 87 -9.62 -26.92 10.38
CA ASP A 87 -8.60 -27.52 9.51
C ASP A 87 -7.56 -28.36 10.28
N GLY A 88 -7.65 -28.44 11.62
CA GLY A 88 -6.71 -29.17 12.47
C GLY A 88 -5.30 -28.58 12.50
N ALA A 89 -5.12 -27.38 11.91
CA ALA A 89 -3.86 -26.67 11.80
C ALA A 89 -3.72 -25.55 12.85
N GLY A 90 -4.62 -25.51 13.83
CA GLY A 90 -4.64 -24.52 14.91
C GLY A 90 -3.55 -24.77 15.95
N SER A 91 -2.73 -23.76 16.20
CA SER A 91 -1.76 -23.76 17.28
C SER A 91 -2.41 -23.47 18.62
N SER A 92 -1.86 -23.99 19.71
CA SER A 92 -2.30 -23.63 21.07
C SER A 92 -2.17 -22.12 21.37
N ASN A 93 -1.30 -21.40 20.65
CA ASN A 93 -1.14 -19.96 20.76
C ASN A 93 -1.95 -19.18 19.71
N ASP A 94 -2.73 -19.81 18.85
CA ASP A 94 -3.60 -19.08 17.93
C ASP A 94 -4.74 -18.41 18.67
N GLY A 95 -5.14 -17.24 18.21
CA GLY A 95 -6.32 -16.55 18.72
C GLY A 95 -6.12 -15.05 18.93
N PHE A 96 -6.99 -14.48 19.74
CA PHE A 96 -7.06 -13.04 19.93
C PHE A 96 -6.19 -12.55 21.09
N TYR A 97 -5.59 -11.39 20.87
CA TYR A 97 -4.59 -10.78 21.73
C TYR A 97 -4.90 -9.30 21.98
N GLU A 98 -4.73 -8.86 23.22
CA GLU A 98 -4.80 -7.46 23.63
C GLU A 98 -3.39 -6.96 23.97
N SER A 99 -3.05 -5.73 23.58
CA SER A 99 -1.77 -5.12 23.90
C SER A 99 -1.59 -4.96 25.42
N LYS A 100 -0.44 -5.40 25.95
CA LYS A 100 -0.13 -5.25 27.39
C LYS A 100 0.02 -3.80 27.83
N ARG A 101 0.58 -2.99 26.94
CA ARG A 101 0.75 -1.56 27.15
C ARG A 101 -0.38 -0.86 26.44
N GLU A 102 -1.01 0.07 27.14
CA GLU A 102 -1.79 1.09 26.47
C GLU A 102 -0.82 2.00 25.74
N TRP A 103 -1.06 2.17 24.45
CA TRP A 103 -0.34 3.16 23.69
C TRP A 103 -1.37 4.04 22.97
N MET A 104 -1.15 5.36 23.05
CA MET A 104 -1.99 6.37 22.41
C MET A 104 -3.42 6.41 22.97
N GLY A 105 -3.56 6.06 24.26
CA GLY A 105 -4.80 6.22 25.04
C GLY A 105 -5.76 5.03 24.96
N ARG A 106 -5.36 3.92 24.33
CA ARG A 106 -6.17 2.69 24.29
C ARG A 106 -5.32 1.43 24.24
N ARG A 107 -5.98 0.30 24.48
CA ARG A 107 -5.44 -1.03 24.16
C ARG A 107 -5.88 -1.43 22.77
N HIS A 108 -4.99 -2.13 22.08
CA HIS A 108 -5.20 -2.58 20.71
C HIS A 108 -5.44 -4.08 20.69
N PHE A 109 -6.30 -4.51 19.77
CA PHE A 109 -6.64 -5.91 19.57
C PHE A 109 -6.03 -6.43 18.28
N THR A 110 -5.58 -7.69 18.31
CA THR A 110 -5.00 -8.34 17.14
C THR A 110 -5.28 -9.84 17.18
N LEU A 111 -5.41 -10.44 16.02
CA LEU A 111 -5.52 -11.88 15.84
C LEU A 111 -4.14 -12.38 15.43
N ALA A 112 -3.62 -13.37 16.15
CA ALA A 112 -2.38 -14.04 15.80
C ALA A 112 -2.70 -15.47 15.37
N LEU A 113 -2.20 -15.85 14.19
CA LEU A 113 -2.31 -17.19 13.64
C LEU A 113 -0.92 -17.69 13.27
N GLU A 114 -0.56 -18.90 13.69
CA GLU A 114 0.72 -19.50 13.34
C GLU A 114 0.85 -19.64 11.81
N GLY A 115 2.02 -19.25 11.32
CA GLY A 115 2.38 -19.31 9.91
C GLY A 115 2.79 -20.73 9.51
N SER A 116 3.52 -20.83 8.40
CA SER A 116 4.08 -22.11 7.95
C SER A 116 5.32 -22.53 8.76
N THR A 117 5.95 -21.57 9.44
CA THR A 117 7.10 -21.82 10.30
C THR A 117 6.65 -21.79 11.76
N GLU A 118 6.90 -22.88 12.49
CA GLU A 118 6.57 -23.00 13.90
C GLU A 118 7.20 -21.85 14.71
N GLY A 119 6.42 -21.26 15.62
CA GLY A 119 6.85 -20.14 16.43
C GLY A 119 6.80 -18.78 15.73
N ILE A 120 6.39 -18.72 14.47
CA ILE A 120 6.22 -17.47 13.69
C ILE A 120 4.74 -17.24 13.41
N TYR A 121 4.23 -16.07 13.80
CA TYR A 121 2.81 -15.75 13.77
C TYR A 121 2.50 -14.62 12.79
N LYS A 122 1.49 -14.85 11.98
CA LYS A 122 0.83 -13.83 11.16
C LYS A 122 -0.06 -12.98 12.04
N ILE A 123 0.13 -11.67 11.98
CA ILE A 123 -0.56 -10.71 12.83
C ILE A 123 -1.61 -9.99 12.01
N ILE A 124 -2.87 -10.20 12.35
CA ILE A 124 -4.02 -9.56 11.69
C ILE A 124 -4.56 -8.48 12.62
N ARG A 125 -4.74 -7.27 12.10
CA ARG A 125 -5.24 -6.11 12.84
C ARG A 125 -6.58 -5.62 12.26
N PRO A 126 -7.47 -5.04 13.08
CA PRO A 126 -8.76 -4.52 12.61
C PRO A 126 -8.61 -3.52 11.47
N ALA A 127 -7.62 -2.62 11.57
CA ALA A 127 -7.44 -1.52 10.62
C ALA A 127 -6.81 -1.93 9.29
N ILE A 128 -5.75 -2.74 9.32
CA ILE A 128 -4.89 -2.97 8.14
C ILE A 128 -4.89 -4.41 7.63
N GLY A 129 -5.59 -5.31 8.33
CA GLY A 129 -5.57 -6.74 8.05
C GLY A 129 -4.24 -7.39 8.41
N GLU A 130 -3.81 -8.36 7.60
CA GLU A 130 -2.56 -9.09 7.79
C GLU A 130 -1.35 -8.14 7.66
N ALA A 131 -0.54 -8.07 8.71
CA ALA A 131 0.68 -7.30 8.71
C ALA A 131 1.73 -7.95 7.81
N LEU A 132 2.46 -7.12 7.06
CA LEU A 132 3.54 -7.58 6.16
C LEU A 132 4.65 -8.35 6.86
N ARG A 133 4.89 -8.06 8.15
CA ARG A 133 5.92 -8.69 8.95
C ARG A 133 5.26 -9.63 9.95
N GLU A 134 5.67 -10.90 9.88
CA GLU A 134 5.33 -11.91 10.87
C GLU A 134 6.09 -11.65 12.18
N MET A 135 5.54 -12.17 13.27
CA MET A 135 6.01 -11.92 14.63
C MET A 135 6.39 -13.24 15.32
N PRO A 136 7.62 -13.37 15.86
CA PRO A 136 7.97 -14.53 16.69
C PRO A 136 7.12 -14.62 17.95
N LEU A 137 6.89 -15.84 18.43
CA LEU A 137 6.09 -16.11 19.63
C LEU A 137 6.59 -15.36 20.88
N SER A 138 7.91 -15.23 21.03
CA SER A 138 8.53 -14.50 22.14
C SER A 138 8.18 -13.01 22.11
N GLU A 139 8.16 -12.41 20.92
CA GLU A 139 7.78 -11.02 20.72
C GLU A 139 6.27 -10.82 20.95
N LEU A 140 5.44 -11.73 20.43
CA LEU A 140 3.99 -11.73 20.63
C LEU A 140 3.63 -11.81 22.11
N LYS A 141 4.17 -12.81 22.83
CA LYS A 141 3.98 -12.96 24.28
C LYS A 141 4.58 -11.82 25.08
N GLY A 142 5.60 -11.14 24.56
CA GLY A 142 6.18 -9.95 25.16
C GLY A 142 5.22 -8.75 25.12
N LYS A 143 4.68 -8.46 23.94
CA LYS A 143 3.88 -7.25 23.66
C LYS A 143 2.38 -7.40 23.97
N TYR A 144 1.85 -8.60 23.90
CA TYR A 144 0.41 -8.87 23.98
C TYR A 144 0.06 -9.94 25.02
N ARG A 145 -1.21 -9.96 25.44
CA ARG A 145 -1.82 -10.98 26.29
C ARG A 145 -2.95 -11.64 25.51
N LYS A 146 -2.97 -12.97 25.47
CA LYS A 146 -4.07 -13.72 24.86
C LYS A 146 -5.35 -13.46 25.67
N VAL A 147 -6.47 -13.26 24.98
CA VAL A 147 -7.76 -12.93 25.59
C VAL A 147 -8.77 -14.02 25.24
N SER A 148 -9.35 -14.65 26.26
CA SER A 148 -10.39 -15.68 26.08
C SER A 148 -11.81 -15.11 26.04
N SER A 149 -12.02 -13.89 26.54
CA SER A 149 -13.33 -13.25 26.55
C SER A 149 -13.69 -12.72 25.16
N ILE A 150 -14.61 -13.42 24.49
CA ILE A 150 -15.08 -13.08 23.15
C ILE A 150 -15.76 -11.72 23.14
N ASP A 151 -16.62 -11.40 24.12
CA ASP A 151 -17.34 -10.11 24.17
C ASP A 151 -16.40 -8.91 24.31
N LYS A 152 -15.31 -9.07 25.08
CA LYS A 152 -14.31 -8.03 25.23
C LYS A 152 -13.57 -7.79 23.91
N VAL A 153 -13.17 -8.86 23.24
CA VAL A 153 -12.43 -8.76 21.98
C VAL A 153 -13.34 -8.24 20.87
N SER A 154 -14.58 -8.72 20.76
CA SER A 154 -15.51 -8.30 19.71
C SER A 154 -15.77 -6.80 19.77
N LYS A 155 -16.08 -6.28 20.97
CA LYS A 155 -16.28 -4.86 21.19
C LYS A 155 -15.01 -4.06 20.91
N GLY A 156 -13.88 -4.46 21.47
CA GLY A 156 -12.61 -3.77 21.28
C GLY A 156 -12.11 -3.77 19.83
N TRP A 157 -12.33 -4.88 19.13
CA TRP A 157 -12.02 -5.04 17.70
C TRP A 157 -12.90 -4.13 16.85
N GLN A 158 -14.21 -4.11 17.10
CA GLN A 158 -15.17 -3.28 16.39
C GLN A 158 -14.89 -1.79 16.63
N ASP A 159 -14.64 -1.39 17.88
CA ASP A 159 -14.28 -0.01 18.23
C ASP A 159 -12.99 0.42 17.50
N GLU A 160 -11.97 -0.44 17.44
CA GLU A 160 -10.74 -0.15 16.70
C GLU A 160 -10.96 -0.11 15.18
N TYR A 161 -11.78 -1.02 14.66
CA TYR A 161 -12.18 -1.08 13.25
C TYR A 161 -12.88 0.21 12.81
N ASP A 162 -13.83 0.71 13.61
CA ASP A 162 -14.61 1.91 13.28
C ASP A 162 -13.78 3.18 13.39
N VAL A 163 -13.01 3.32 14.48
CA VAL A 163 -12.15 4.48 14.70
C VAL A 163 -11.06 4.60 13.63
N SER A 164 -10.49 3.47 13.20
CA SER A 164 -9.39 3.45 12.22
C SER A 164 -9.77 3.94 10.82
N SER A 165 -11.07 4.07 10.52
CA SER A 165 -11.53 4.69 9.26
C SER A 165 -11.11 6.17 9.16
N LYS A 166 -11.16 6.90 10.27
CA LYS A 166 -10.91 8.36 10.34
C LYS A 166 -9.64 8.72 11.08
N GLN A 167 -9.22 7.89 12.02
CA GLN A 167 -8.08 8.17 12.89
C GLN A 167 -6.89 7.27 12.56
N CYS A 168 -5.70 7.87 12.46
CA CYS A 168 -4.45 7.11 12.32
C CYS A 168 -4.12 6.31 13.58
N MET A 169 -3.20 5.34 13.46
CA MET A 169 -2.77 4.53 14.61
C MET A 169 -2.14 5.37 15.74
N HIS A 170 -1.64 6.59 15.43
CA HIS A 170 -1.05 7.48 16.42
C HIS A 170 -2.06 8.17 17.35
N GLY A 171 -3.36 7.99 17.11
CA GLY A 171 -4.41 8.59 17.93
C GLY A 171 -4.53 10.11 17.75
N SER A 172 -5.15 10.77 18.74
CA SER A 172 -5.46 12.21 18.69
C SER A 172 -4.23 13.09 18.87
N LYS A 173 -3.15 12.57 19.48
CA LYS A 173 -1.89 13.28 19.70
C LYS A 173 -0.88 13.05 18.57
N CYS A 174 -1.35 12.74 17.36
CA CYS A 174 -0.48 12.51 16.22
C CYS A 174 0.28 13.80 15.86
N LYS A 175 1.61 13.75 15.84
CA LYS A 175 2.46 14.89 15.41
C LYS A 175 2.23 15.28 13.95
N VAL A 176 1.75 14.34 13.15
CA VAL A 176 1.43 14.46 11.71
C VAL A 176 -0.03 14.92 11.52
N GLY A 177 -0.82 15.10 12.59
CA GLY A 177 -2.17 15.66 12.50
C GLY A 177 -3.12 14.93 11.53
N SER A 178 -3.97 15.69 10.85
CA SER A 178 -5.04 15.20 9.96
C SER A 178 -4.55 14.52 8.68
N TYR A 179 -3.32 14.82 8.24
CA TYR A 179 -2.72 14.25 7.03
C TYR A 179 -2.06 12.88 7.28
N CYS A 180 -2.05 12.40 8.53
CA CYS A 180 -1.50 11.09 8.85
C CYS A 180 -2.40 9.95 8.34
N THR A 181 -1.91 9.17 7.39
CA THR A 181 -2.58 7.96 6.87
C THR A 181 -2.08 6.66 7.50
N VAL A 182 -1.12 6.75 8.41
CA VAL A 182 -0.44 5.59 9.01
C VAL A 182 -1.42 4.78 9.85
N GLY A 183 -1.64 3.52 9.47
CA GLY A 183 -2.54 2.61 10.18
C GLY A 183 -4.02 2.97 10.10
N ARG A 184 -4.39 3.87 9.19
CA ARG A 184 -5.80 4.06 8.83
C ARG A 184 -6.28 2.88 8.00
N ARG A 185 -7.54 2.52 8.21
CA ARG A 185 -8.21 1.47 7.46
C ARG A 185 -8.50 1.86 6.02
N LEU A 186 -9.07 3.05 5.86
CA LEU A 186 -9.32 3.66 4.56
C LEU A 186 -8.09 4.45 4.16
N GLN A 187 -7.48 4.05 3.05
CA GLN A 187 -6.32 4.73 2.49
C GLN A 187 -6.59 5.14 1.04
N GLU A 188 -6.26 6.38 0.73
CA GLU A 188 -6.34 6.90 -0.63
C GLU A 188 -5.07 6.55 -1.40
N PHE A 189 -5.25 5.98 -2.59
CA PHE A 189 -4.18 5.60 -3.51
C PHE A 189 -4.37 6.34 -4.82
N ASN A 190 -3.33 7.04 -5.26
CA ASN A 190 -3.34 7.79 -6.51
C ASN A 190 -2.45 7.09 -7.53
N ILE A 191 -3.00 6.82 -8.71
CA ILE A 191 -2.33 6.03 -9.74
C ILE A 191 -2.44 6.74 -11.07
N LEU A 192 -1.30 7.00 -11.71
CA LEU A 192 -1.25 7.51 -13.07
C LEU A 192 -1.16 6.34 -14.05
N GLY A 193 -2.16 6.23 -14.91
CA GLY A 193 -2.21 5.26 -16.02
C GLY A 193 -2.24 5.94 -17.38
N GLY A 194 -2.29 5.13 -18.44
CA GLY A 194 -2.28 5.61 -19.82
C GLY A 194 -0.86 5.89 -20.32
N LEU A 195 -0.69 6.95 -21.12
CA LEU A 195 0.60 7.30 -21.69
C LEU A 195 1.45 8.07 -20.66
N ILE A 196 2.52 7.44 -20.16
CA ILE A 196 3.33 7.97 -19.05
C ILE A 196 4.66 8.56 -19.51
N LEU A 197 5.26 8.05 -20.60
CA LEU A 197 6.60 8.46 -21.03
C LEU A 197 6.76 9.97 -21.27
N PRO A 198 5.81 10.68 -21.92
CA PRO A 198 5.93 12.12 -22.13
C PRO A 198 5.96 12.93 -20.83
N VAL A 199 5.31 12.42 -19.79
CA VAL A 199 5.17 13.09 -18.49
C VAL A 199 6.18 12.60 -17.45
N TRP A 200 7.02 11.63 -17.80
CA TRP A 200 7.95 10.95 -16.89
C TRP A 200 8.85 11.93 -16.13
N GLY A 201 9.51 12.85 -16.85
CA GLY A 201 10.42 13.81 -16.24
C GLY A 201 9.72 14.78 -15.28
N THR A 202 8.43 15.09 -15.50
CA THR A 202 7.63 15.90 -14.57
C THR A 202 7.34 15.12 -13.29
N ILE A 203 6.98 13.84 -13.41
CA ILE A 203 6.73 12.94 -12.28
C ILE A 203 8.01 12.79 -11.45
N GLU A 204 9.16 12.49 -12.07
CA GLU A 204 10.44 12.37 -11.38
C GLU A 204 10.80 13.64 -10.59
N LYS A 205 10.64 14.82 -11.20
CA LYS A 205 10.90 16.10 -10.53
C LYS A 205 9.98 16.33 -9.33
N ALA A 206 8.71 15.93 -9.41
CA ALA A 206 7.77 16.05 -8.30
C ALA A 206 8.07 15.07 -7.16
N LEU A 207 8.45 13.83 -7.49
CA LEU A 207 8.82 12.80 -6.51
C LEU A 207 10.17 13.10 -5.85
N ALA A 208 11.16 13.64 -6.57
CA ALA A 208 12.47 13.98 -6.03
C ALA A 208 12.39 15.00 -4.87
N LYS A 209 11.38 15.87 -4.88
CA LYS A 209 11.11 16.88 -3.84
C LYS A 209 10.49 16.31 -2.56
N GLN A 210 10.09 15.03 -2.54
CA GLN A 210 9.42 14.44 -1.38
C GLN A 210 10.37 14.26 -0.20
N VAL A 211 9.89 14.50 1.02
CA VAL A 211 10.72 14.42 2.24
C VAL A 211 11.14 12.97 2.53
N TYR A 212 10.23 12.01 2.34
CA TYR A 212 10.47 10.61 2.62
C TYR A 212 11.13 9.90 1.43
N GLN A 213 12.23 9.19 1.67
CA GLN A 213 12.95 8.43 0.64
C GLN A 213 12.05 7.42 -0.12
N ASN A 214 11.10 6.81 0.59
CA ASN A 214 10.13 5.88 -0.01
C ASN A 214 9.17 6.55 -0.99
N HIS A 215 8.92 7.85 -0.86
CA HIS A 215 8.07 8.63 -1.76
C HIS A 215 8.84 9.22 -2.95
N LYS A 216 10.17 9.17 -2.94
CA LYS A 216 11.00 9.61 -4.07
C LYS A 216 11.09 8.57 -5.19
N ARG A 217 10.78 7.30 -4.87
CA ARG A 217 10.88 6.18 -5.81
C ARG A 217 9.61 6.07 -6.64
N ILE A 218 9.77 6.00 -7.96
CA ILE A 218 8.69 5.59 -8.85
C ILE A 218 8.41 4.11 -8.61
N ARG A 219 7.14 3.72 -8.59
CA ARG A 219 6.71 2.33 -8.44
C ARG A 219 5.58 2.04 -9.39
N VAL A 220 5.71 0.96 -10.15
CA VAL A 220 4.61 0.44 -10.95
C VAL A 220 3.73 -0.41 -10.03
N VAL A 221 2.46 -0.05 -9.94
CA VAL A 221 1.46 -0.78 -9.14
C VAL A 221 0.39 -1.37 -10.03
N ARG A 222 -0.15 -2.49 -9.58
CA ARG A 222 -1.33 -3.12 -10.16
C ARG A 222 -2.39 -3.26 -9.08
N LEU A 223 -3.62 -2.90 -9.41
CA LEU A 223 -4.79 -3.19 -8.59
C LEU A 223 -5.89 -3.84 -9.43
N VAL A 224 -6.83 -4.47 -8.73
CA VAL A 224 -8.09 -4.95 -9.28
C VAL A 224 -9.19 -4.35 -8.43
N THR A 225 -10.10 -3.61 -9.06
CA THR A 225 -11.27 -3.04 -8.38
C THR A 225 -12.23 -4.16 -7.97
N THR A 226 -12.89 -4.00 -6.82
CA THR A 226 -13.78 -5.06 -6.30
C THR A 226 -15.14 -5.12 -6.98
N ASN A 227 -15.64 -3.98 -7.47
CA ASN A 227 -17.02 -3.87 -7.96
C ASN A 227 -17.18 -4.40 -9.39
N ASP A 228 -16.19 -4.18 -10.24
CA ASP A 228 -16.22 -4.47 -11.68
C ASP A 228 -15.02 -5.30 -12.15
N ASN A 229 -14.15 -5.75 -11.23
CA ASN A 229 -12.94 -6.53 -11.54
C ASN A 229 -12.02 -5.89 -12.59
N GLN A 230 -12.06 -4.56 -12.71
CA GLN A 230 -11.22 -3.82 -13.63
C GLN A 230 -9.78 -3.84 -13.14
N ARG A 231 -8.89 -4.27 -14.03
CA ARG A 231 -7.44 -4.27 -13.76
C ARG A 231 -6.84 -2.95 -14.16
N ILE A 232 -6.16 -2.30 -13.23
CA ILE A 232 -5.51 -1.01 -13.46
C ILE A 232 -4.04 -1.15 -13.11
N VAL A 233 -3.19 -0.78 -14.08
CA VAL A 233 -1.73 -0.78 -13.95
C VAL A 233 -1.25 0.63 -14.22
N GLY A 234 -0.40 1.16 -13.35
CA GLY A 234 0.09 2.52 -13.48
C GLY A 234 1.16 2.85 -12.45
N LEU A 235 1.58 4.11 -12.43
CA LEU A 235 2.55 4.62 -11.46
C LEU A 235 1.83 5.06 -10.18
N PHE A 236 2.31 4.57 -9.04
CA PHE A 236 1.83 5.06 -7.75
C PHE A 236 2.37 6.45 -7.45
N ILE A 237 1.47 7.38 -7.15
CA ILE A 237 1.79 8.75 -6.76
C ILE A 237 1.45 8.93 -5.28
N PRO A 238 2.43 9.23 -4.41
CA PRO A 238 2.16 9.54 -3.00
C PRO A 238 1.22 10.74 -2.88
N ASN A 239 0.32 10.73 -1.91
CA ASN A 239 -0.69 11.80 -1.74
C ASN A 239 -0.06 13.20 -1.64
N ALA A 240 1.10 13.32 -0.99
CA ALA A 240 1.84 14.58 -0.86
C ALA A 240 2.48 15.07 -2.18
N ALA A 241 2.57 14.22 -3.20
CA ALA A 241 3.13 14.56 -4.51
C ALA A 241 2.06 14.86 -5.56
N VAL A 242 0.79 14.47 -5.34
CA VAL A 242 -0.29 14.58 -6.33
C VAL A 242 -0.42 16.00 -6.86
N GLU A 243 -0.52 16.99 -5.96
CA GLU A 243 -0.65 18.39 -6.35
C GLU A 243 0.54 18.87 -7.17
N SER A 244 1.77 18.58 -6.72
CA SER A 244 2.98 18.94 -7.47
C SER A 244 3.05 18.29 -8.85
N VAL A 245 2.51 17.08 -9.01
CA VAL A 245 2.43 16.41 -10.31
C VAL A 245 1.39 17.11 -11.19
N LEU A 246 0.17 17.34 -10.69
CA LEU A 246 -0.90 18.02 -11.42
C LEU A 246 -0.49 19.40 -11.90
N THR A 247 0.10 20.22 -11.03
CA THR A 247 0.63 21.55 -11.41
C THR A 247 1.74 21.43 -12.45
N GLY A 248 2.64 20.45 -12.32
CA GLY A 248 3.70 20.22 -13.29
C GLY A 248 3.21 19.80 -14.66
N LEU A 249 2.05 19.14 -14.73
CA LEU A 249 1.37 18.77 -15.97
C LEU A 249 0.51 19.88 -16.56
N GLN A 250 0.50 21.06 -15.91
CA GLN A 250 -0.36 22.19 -16.28
C GLN A 250 -1.84 21.81 -16.30
N TRP A 251 -2.23 20.85 -15.46
CA TRP A 251 -3.63 20.48 -15.33
C TRP A 251 -4.36 21.59 -14.58
N VAL A 252 -5.27 22.26 -15.29
CA VAL A 252 -6.20 23.25 -14.73
C VAL A 252 -7.53 22.52 -14.57
N GLN A 253 -8.16 22.60 -13.40
CA GLN A 253 -9.59 22.26 -13.32
C GLN A 253 -10.29 23.18 -14.31
N ASP A 254 -10.90 22.62 -15.36
CA ASP A 254 -11.96 23.34 -16.06
C ASP A 254 -12.98 23.72 -14.98
N ILE A 255 -12.95 25.00 -14.61
CA ILE A 255 -14.00 25.62 -13.80
C ILE A 255 -15.19 25.61 -14.74
N ASN A 256 -16.01 24.56 -14.66
CA ASN A 256 -17.31 24.58 -15.30
C ASN A 256 -18.15 25.62 -14.54
N ASP A 257 -18.39 26.75 -15.22
CA ASP A 257 -19.53 27.63 -15.02
C ASP A 257 -20.86 26.85 -15.04
#